data_AF-A0A2T2VFN0-F1
#
_entry.id   AF-A0A2T2VFN0-F1
#
_cell.length_a   1.000
_cell.length_b   1.000
_cell.length_c   1.000
_cell.angle_alpha   90.00
_cell.angle_beta   90.00
_cell.angle_gamma   90.00
#
_symmetry.space_group_name_H-M   'P 1'
#
loop_
_entity.id
_entity.type
_entity.pdbx_description
1 polymer ?
#
loop_
_entity_poly.entity_id
_entity_poly.type
_entity_poly.pdbx_seq_one_letter_code
_entity_poly.pdbx_strand_id
1 'polypeptide(L)'
;HTVCAVVTDEFLEFSRARGNDLINPVPAFGFQGLRPGDRWCLCAARWKEAYDAGVAPHVVLEATHEKTLDYIDLETLVKYAVRSSVGDQ
;
A
#
# COMPACT_ATOMS: atom_id res chain seq x y z
N HIS A 1 -7.11 -7.27 2.75
CA HIS A 1 -6.27 -6.25 3.39
C HIS A 1 -5.13 -6.92 4.14
N THR A 2 -4.10 -7.35 3.42
CA THR A 2 -2.99 -8.16 3.96
C THR A 2 -1.63 -7.53 3.70
N VAL A 3 -1.55 -6.50 2.85
CA VAL A 3 -0.32 -5.79 2.51
C VAL A 3 -0.29 -4.47 3.27
N CYS A 4 0.59 -4.31 4.25
CA CYS A 4 0.78 -3.00 4.87
C CYS A 4 1.70 -2.17 3.97
N ALA A 5 1.19 -1.08 3.42
CA ALA A 5 1.92 -0.22 2.49
C ALA A 5 2.05 1.20 3.03
N VAL A 6 3.15 1.87 2.67
CA VAL A 6 3.31 3.32 2.81
C VAL A 6 2.86 3.94 1.49
N VAL A 7 1.66 4.53 1.49
CA VAL A 7 1.04 4.99 0.25
C VAL A 7 1.80 6.18 -0.34
N THR A 8 1.83 6.28 -1.67
CA THR A 8 2.42 7.41 -2.41
C THR A 8 1.34 8.19 -3.15
N ASP A 9 1.67 9.38 -3.63
CA ASP A 9 0.72 10.20 -4.39
C ASP A 9 0.29 9.51 -5.68
N GLU A 10 1.25 8.94 -6.41
CA GLU A 10 1.02 8.22 -7.67
C GLU A 10 0.12 7.00 -7.46
N PHE A 11 0.32 6.27 -6.35
CA PHE A 11 -0.55 5.15 -5.99
C PHE A 11 -1.98 5.62 -5.67
N LEU A 12 -2.13 6.71 -4.91
CA LEU A 12 -3.44 7.22 -4.50
C LEU A 12 -4.25 7.70 -5.72
N GLU A 13 -3.61 8.43 -6.63
CA GLU A 13 -4.23 8.86 -7.89
C GLU A 13 -4.63 7.68 -8.77
N PHE A 14 -3.72 6.70 -8.92
CA PHE A 14 -4.00 5.47 -9.66
C PHE A 14 -5.17 4.70 -9.05
N SER A 15 -5.15 4.49 -7.73
CA SER A 15 -6.18 3.76 -6.99
C SER A 15 -7.55 4.42 -7.18
N ARG A 16 -7.61 5.76 -7.07
CA ARG A 16 -8.84 6.52 -7.33
C ARG A 16 -9.34 6.34 -8.77
N ALA A 17 -8.45 6.41 -9.76
CA ALA A 17 -8.80 6.17 -11.16
C ALA A 17 -9.30 4.74 -11.43
N ARG A 18 -8.90 3.77 -10.60
CA ARG A 18 -9.39 2.36 -10.60
C ARG A 18 -10.62 2.14 -9.70
N GLY A 19 -11.30 3.21 -9.28
CA GLY A 19 -12.53 3.15 -8.49
C GLY A 19 -12.32 2.79 -7.02
N ASN A 20 -11.09 2.92 -6.50
CA ASN A 20 -10.76 2.73 -5.10
C ASN A 20 -10.24 4.05 -4.53
N ASP A 21 -11.17 4.96 -4.25
CA ASP A 21 -10.85 6.28 -3.71
C ASP A 21 -10.42 6.18 -2.24
N LEU A 22 -9.12 6.38 -2.02
CA LEU A 22 -8.53 6.44 -0.69
C LEU A 22 -8.13 7.86 -0.30
N ILE A 23 -8.46 8.88 -1.11
CA ILE A 23 -8.06 10.27 -0.89
C ILE A 23 -9.18 11.02 -0.17
N ASN A 24 -10.42 10.85 -0.64
CA ASN A 24 -11.54 11.62 -0.12
C ASN A 24 -12.04 11.07 1.23
N PRO A 25 -12.34 11.94 2.21
CA PRO A 25 -12.92 11.53 3.47
C PRO A 25 -14.32 10.95 3.26
N VAL A 26 -14.66 9.92 4.03
CA VAL A 26 -16.00 9.36 4.12
C VAL A 26 -16.45 9.38 5.59
N PRO A 27 -17.02 10.51 6.07
CA PRO A 27 -17.35 10.71 7.49
C PRO A 27 -18.28 9.65 8.08
N ALA A 28 -19.20 9.11 7.26
CA ALA A 28 -20.12 8.05 7.66
C ALA A 28 -19.39 6.77 8.14
N PHE A 29 -18.15 6.55 7.70
CA PHE A 29 -17.30 5.43 8.11
C PHE A 29 -16.11 5.86 8.97
N GLY A 30 -16.05 7.14 9.37
CA GLY A 30 -14.90 7.69 10.11
C GLY A 30 -13.59 7.71 9.32
N PHE A 31 -13.64 7.54 7.99
CA PHE A 31 -12.46 7.56 7.14
C PHE A 31 -12.11 9.00 6.76
N GLN A 32 -10.90 9.47 7.10
CA GLN A 32 -10.48 10.84 6.84
C GLN A 32 -9.81 11.05 5.47
N GLY A 33 -9.62 9.97 4.70
CA GLY A 33 -8.73 9.98 3.54
C GLY A 33 -7.27 9.78 3.93
N LEU A 34 -6.48 9.26 3.00
CA LEU A 34 -5.05 9.03 3.14
C LEU A 34 -4.25 10.14 2.45
N ARG A 35 -3.03 10.31 2.92
CA ARG A 35 -2.01 11.18 2.35
C ARG A 35 -0.74 10.37 2.05
N PRO A 36 0.10 10.83 1.10
CA PRO A 36 1.39 10.20 0.87
C PRO A 36 2.20 10.09 2.18
N GLY A 37 2.75 8.92 2.44
CA GLY A 37 3.46 8.58 3.70
C GLY A 37 2.60 7.85 4.73
N ASP A 38 1.27 7.85 4.60
CA ASP A 38 0.41 7.09 5.52
C ASP A 38 0.61 5.58 5.36
N ARG A 39 0.57 4.87 6.49
CA ARG A 39 0.55 3.40 6.51
C ARG A 39 -0.88 2.90 6.40
N TRP A 40 -1.13 2.03 5.43
CA TRP A 40 -2.46 1.47 5.21
C TRP A 40 -2.41 0.01 4.76
N CYS A 41 -3.32 -0.81 5.29
CA CYS A 41 -3.45 -2.20 4.89
C CYS A 41 -4.26 -2.29 3.59
N LEU A 42 -3.63 -2.65 2.48
CA LEU A 42 -4.24 -2.84 1.18
C LEU A 42 -4.65 -4.29 0.93
N CYS A 43 -5.68 -4.48 0.11
CA CYS A 43 -5.93 -5.79 -0.49
C CYS A 43 -4.77 -6.18 -1.40
N ALA A 44 -4.31 -7.44 -1.32
CA ALA A 44 -3.20 -7.93 -2.15
C ALA A 44 -3.46 -7.71 -3.64
N ALA A 45 -4.69 -7.97 -4.11
CA ALA A 45 -5.07 -7.70 -5.50
C ALA A 45 -4.94 -6.22 -5.91
N ARG A 46 -5.25 -5.27 -5.01
CA ARG A 46 -5.13 -3.83 -5.30
C ARG A 46 -3.67 -3.37 -5.31
N TRP A 47 -2.83 -3.92 -4.44
CA TRP A 47 -1.40 -3.68 -4.49
C TRP A 47 -0.79 -4.26 -5.78
N LYS A 48 -1.18 -5.49 -6.17
CA LYS A 48 -0.73 -6.15 -7.39
C LYS A 48 -1.16 -5.38 -8.65
N GLU A 49 -2.38 -4.85 -8.69
CA GLU A 49 -2.86 -3.99 -9.77
C GLU A 49 -1.97 -2.74 -9.95
N ALA A 50 -1.56 -2.12 -8.84
CA ALA A 50 -0.64 -0.98 -8.88
C ALA A 50 0.79 -1.37 -9.28
N TYR A 51 1.25 -2.56 -8.86
CA TYR A 51 2.54 -3.11 -9.26
C TYR A 51 2.61 -3.34 -10.77
N ASP A 52 1.57 -3.95 -11.35
CA ASP A 52 1.48 -4.17 -12.80
C ASP A 52 1.41 -2.86 -13.60
N ALA A 53 0.92 -1.79 -12.98
CA ALA A 53 0.90 -0.44 -13.54
C ALA A 53 2.19 0.37 -13.27
N GLY A 54 3.17 -0.19 -12.56
CA GLY A 54 4.44 0.47 -12.24
C GLY A 54 4.38 1.53 -11.15
N VAL A 55 3.28 1.58 -10.37
CA VAL A 55 3.02 2.60 -9.34
C VAL A 55 2.69 1.98 -7.98
N ALA A 56 3.18 0.77 -7.71
CA ALA A 56 3.00 0.13 -6.42
C ALA A 56 3.70 0.92 -5.29
N PRO A 57 3.02 1.13 -4.15
CA PRO A 57 3.62 1.77 -2.98
C PRO A 57 4.58 0.81 -2.26
N HIS A 58 5.50 1.36 -1.47
CA HIS A 58 6.43 0.57 -0.67
C HIS A 58 5.69 -0.24 0.41
N VAL A 59 6.24 -1.40 0.77
CA VAL A 59 5.62 -2.37 1.69
C VAL A 59 6.37 -2.39 3.02
N VAL A 60 5.65 -2.41 4.13
CA VAL A 60 6.18 -2.72 5.47
C VAL A 60 6.07 -4.23 5.67
N LEU A 61 7.17 -4.95 5.45
CA LEU A 61 7.17 -6.42 5.44
C LEU A 61 6.77 -7.01 6.79
N GLU A 62 7.28 -6.44 7.88
CA GLU A 62 7.01 -6.88 9.26
C GLU A 62 5.54 -6.69 9.67
N ALA A 63 4.80 -5.84 8.95
CA ALA A 63 3.38 -5.59 9.15
C ALA A 63 2.49 -6.18 8.03
N THR A 64 3.07 -6.97 7.12
CA THR A 64 2.36 -7.62 6.01
C THR A 64 2.09 -9.08 6.35
N HIS A 65 0.84 -9.51 6.22
CA HIS A 65 0.45 -10.88 6.55
C HIS A 65 0.96 -11.85 5.47
N GLU A 66 1.48 -13.01 5.90
CA GLU A 66 2.00 -14.10 5.03
C GLU A 66 1.05 -14.56 3.91
N LYS A 67 -0.28 -14.47 4.08
CA LYS A 67 -1.28 -14.79 3.03
C LYS A 67 -1.16 -13.90 1.79
N THR A 68 -0.43 -12.79 1.87
CA THR A 68 -0.07 -12.00 0.69
C THR A 68 0.73 -12.84 -0.32
N LEU A 69 1.50 -13.83 0.15
CA LEU A 69 2.30 -14.72 -0.68
C LEU A 69 1.47 -15.62 -1.61
N ASP A 70 0.17 -15.77 -1.36
CA ASP A 70 -0.75 -16.45 -2.27
C ASP A 70 -1.01 -15.63 -3.56
N TYR A 71 -0.65 -14.34 -3.57
CA TYR A 71 -0.91 -13.40 -4.67
C TYR A 71 0.35 -12.74 -5.24
N ILE A 72 1.36 -12.50 -4.41
CA ILE A 72 2.56 -11.74 -4.74
C ILE A 72 3.76 -12.48 -4.14
N ASP A 73 4.77 -12.80 -4.96
CA ASP A 73 5.95 -13.50 -4.47
C ASP A 73 6.78 -12.66 -3.49
N LEU A 74 7.52 -13.34 -2.61
CA LEU A 74 8.32 -12.68 -1.57
C LEU A 74 9.42 -11.80 -2.16
N GLU A 75 10.02 -12.18 -3.29
CA GLU A 75 11.09 -11.42 -3.92
C GLU A 75 10.60 -10.04 -4.37
N THR A 76 9.41 -10.00 -4.97
CA THR A 76 8.70 -8.77 -5.34
C THR A 76 8.41 -7.91 -4.11
N LEU A 77 7.88 -8.49 -3.03
CA LEU A 77 7.63 -7.73 -1.80
C LEU A 77 8.92 -7.16 -1.19
N VAL A 78 10.01 -7.92 -1.19
CA VAL A 78 11.33 -7.49 -0.69
C VAL A 78 11.90 -6.34 -1.52
N LYS A 79 11.73 -6.35 -2.84
CA LYS A 79 12.16 -5.24 -3.72
C LYS A 79 11.46 -3.92 -3.38
N TYR A 80 10.22 -3.99 -2.91
CA TYR A 80 9.40 -2.84 -2.51
C TYR A 80 9.43 -2.56 -1.01
N ALA A 81 10.22 -3.30 -0.22
CA ALA A 81 10.27 -3.11 1.22
C ALA A 81 10.70 -1.68 1.56
N VAL A 82 10.02 -1.05 2.53
CA VAL A 82 10.53 0.19 3.12
C VAL A 82 11.91 -0.09 3.70
N ARG A 83 12.90 0.71 3.29
CA ARG A 83 14.19 0.66 3.95
C ARG A 83 14.04 1.39 5.28
N SER A 84 14.12 0.66 6.38
CA SER A 84 14.34 1.27 7.68
C SER A 84 15.62 2.08 7.60
N SER A 85 15.53 3.41 7.70
CA SER A 85 16.68 4.20 8.11
C SER A 85 17.00 3.76 9.53
N VAL A 86 18.03 2.92 9.68
CA VAL A 86 18.66 2.71 10.99
C VAL A 86 19.24 4.07 11.39
N GLY A 87 18.59 4.75 12.32
CA GLY A 87 19.03 6.04 12.87
C GLY A 87 17.95 7.12 12.82
N ASP A 88 17.09 7.13 13.83
CA ASP A 88 16.77 8.31 14.63
C ASP A 88 15.80 7.91 15.75
N GLN A 89 16.39 7.28 16.78
CA GLN A 89 16.16 7.48 18.22
C GLN A 89 16.96 6.44 19.01
#